data_AF-A0A1D6INP4-F1
#
_entry.id   AF-A0A1D6INP4-F1
#
_cell.length_a   1.000
_cell.length_b   1.000
_cell.length_c   1.000
_cell.angle_alpha   90.00
_cell.angle_beta   90.00
_cell.angle_gamma   90.00
#
_symmetry.space_group_name_H-M   'P 1'
#
loop_
_entity.id
_entity.type
_entity.pdbx_description
1 polymer ?
#
loop_
_entity_poly.entity_id
_entity_poly.type
_entity_poly.pdbx_seq_one_letter_code
_entity_poly.pdbx_strand_id
1 'polypeptide(L)'
;MSQPYIRQEILEEKFGSFWTVIAANFLNEYQKQCYEFKEDCNTEKKIIVKIKTSAEKSLWVEKEDNIRRGLFDLLQNIVLIRDPEDSTKFYPRFNLEDTSSFRDLDEHSKNILRRLYYNYYFVRQENLWRQNALKTLPVLLNSSDMLACGEDLGLIPACVHPVMQELGLIGLRIQRMPSEPNLEFGIPSQYSYMTVCAPSCHDCSTLRAWWEEDEGRRSRFYKTVVGSDEEPPSRCTPEVVHFIVQQHFDAPSMWAIFPLQDLLALKDKYTTRPAPEETINDPTNPKHYWRFRVHVTLESLLNDKDIQATIKDLVTSSGRSFPGKKAEGADESGEKLSKVQLNGKA
;
A
#
# COMPACT_ATOMS: atom_id res chain seq x y z
N MET A 1 -7.02 28.02 12.73
CA MET A 1 -6.03 26.92 12.62
C MET A 1 -6.54 25.59 13.18
N SER A 2 -7.31 25.57 14.29
CA SER A 2 -7.96 24.35 14.82
C SER A 2 -9.45 24.21 14.51
N GLN A 3 -10.02 25.20 13.83
CA GLN A 3 -11.36 25.16 13.26
C GLN A 3 -11.20 25.19 11.73
N PRO A 4 -12.13 24.53 11.00
CA PRO A 4 -12.15 24.55 9.54
C PRO A 4 -12.08 25.96 8.98
N TYR A 5 -11.21 26.17 7.99
CA TYR A 5 -11.19 27.39 7.21
C TYR A 5 -12.02 27.19 5.94
N ILE A 6 -13.24 27.73 5.92
CA ILE A 6 -14.19 27.52 4.82
C ILE A 6 -14.52 28.86 4.16
N ARG A 7 -14.02 29.05 2.95
CA ARG A 7 -14.36 30.17 2.06
C ARG A 7 -15.41 29.75 1.03
N GLN A 8 -16.17 30.71 0.51
CA GLN A 8 -17.13 30.47 -0.59
C GLN A 8 -16.49 29.74 -1.78
N GLU A 9 -15.30 30.15 -2.20
CA GLU A 9 -14.56 29.53 -3.33
C GLU A 9 -14.36 28.03 -3.13
N ILE A 10 -14.04 27.59 -1.89
CA ILE A 10 -13.86 26.17 -1.55
C ILE A 10 -15.19 25.42 -1.66
N LEU A 11 -16.31 26.06 -1.28
CA LEU A 11 -17.64 25.46 -1.40
C LEU A 11 -18.04 25.31 -2.87
N GLU A 12 -17.79 26.33 -3.68
CA GLU A 12 -18.07 26.33 -5.12
C GLU A 12 -17.26 25.26 -5.86
N GLU A 13 -15.95 25.17 -5.58
CA GLU A 13 -15.07 24.16 -6.16
C GLU A 13 -15.54 22.74 -5.80
N LYS A 14 -15.92 22.52 -4.54
CA LYS A 14 -16.18 21.19 -4.01
C LYS A 14 -17.59 20.66 -4.29
N PHE A 15 -18.58 21.55 -4.34
CA PHE A 15 -20.00 21.18 -4.50
C PHE A 15 -20.63 21.70 -5.80
N GLY A 16 -19.92 22.51 -6.59
CA GLY A 16 -20.43 23.08 -7.83
C GLY A 16 -21.72 23.86 -7.58
N SER A 17 -22.70 23.70 -8.47
CA SER A 17 -24.01 24.39 -8.36
C SER A 17 -24.81 24.09 -7.08
N PHE A 18 -24.44 23.05 -6.31
CA PHE A 18 -25.13 22.67 -5.07
C PHE A 18 -24.59 23.40 -3.83
N TRP A 19 -23.52 24.18 -3.95
CA TRP A 19 -22.86 24.80 -2.81
C TRP A 19 -23.79 25.66 -1.95
N THR A 20 -24.75 26.36 -2.56
CA THR A 20 -25.71 27.23 -1.85
C THR A 20 -26.63 26.43 -0.93
N VAL A 21 -27.12 25.29 -1.41
CA VAL A 21 -27.98 24.39 -0.64
C VAL A 21 -27.19 23.75 0.51
N ILE A 22 -25.93 23.40 0.26
CA ILE A 22 -25.00 22.89 1.27
C ILE A 22 -24.75 23.92 2.37
N ALA A 23 -24.41 25.15 1.98
CA ALA A 23 -24.18 26.23 2.91
C ALA A 23 -25.42 26.50 3.76
N ALA A 24 -26.60 26.60 3.14
CA ALA A 24 -27.87 26.85 3.84
C ALA A 24 -28.21 25.74 4.86
N ASN A 25 -27.93 24.48 4.56
CA ASN A 25 -28.27 23.36 5.44
C ASN A 25 -27.24 23.14 6.56
N PHE A 26 -25.94 23.21 6.25
CA PHE A 26 -24.86 22.73 7.11
C PHE A 26 -24.02 23.82 7.76
N LEU A 27 -24.01 25.04 7.21
CA LEU A 27 -23.07 26.09 7.58
C LEU A 27 -23.78 27.38 8.03
N ASN A 28 -23.07 28.21 8.78
CA ASN A 28 -23.43 29.60 9.08
C ASN A 28 -22.39 30.52 8.46
N GLU A 29 -22.83 31.62 7.84
CA GLU A 29 -21.94 32.69 7.40
C GLU A 29 -21.68 33.63 8.57
N TYR A 30 -20.46 33.61 9.13
CA TYR A 30 -20.10 34.46 10.27
C TYR A 30 -19.45 35.78 9.83
N GLN A 31 -18.89 35.80 8.63
CA GLN A 31 -18.33 36.97 7.96
C GLN A 31 -18.56 36.79 6.46
N LYS A 32 -18.61 37.90 5.70
CA LYS A 32 -18.82 37.87 4.25
C LYS A 32 -17.92 36.81 3.58
N GLN A 33 -18.54 35.83 2.91
CA GLN A 33 -17.90 34.71 2.21
C GLN A 33 -17.11 33.72 3.08
N CYS A 34 -17.28 33.78 4.40
CA CYS A 34 -16.62 32.93 5.39
C CYS A 34 -17.66 32.14 6.18
N TYR A 35 -17.49 30.82 6.20
CA TYR A 35 -18.47 29.89 6.75
C TYR A 35 -17.91 29.08 7.92
N GLU A 36 -18.78 28.70 8.84
CA GLU A 36 -18.50 27.75 9.91
C GLU A 36 -19.60 26.69 9.99
N PHE A 37 -19.30 25.50 10.52
CA PHE A 37 -20.31 24.47 10.71
C PHE A 37 -21.31 24.85 11.79
N LYS A 38 -22.60 24.61 11.53
CA LYS A 38 -23.65 24.71 12.56
C LYS A 38 -23.37 23.74 13.70
N GLU A 39 -23.85 24.05 14.91
CA GLU A 39 -23.66 23.18 16.09
C GLU A 39 -24.23 21.77 15.91
N ASP A 40 -25.31 21.63 15.12
CA ASP A 40 -25.93 20.37 14.76
C ASP A 40 -25.22 19.64 13.60
N CYS A 41 -24.11 20.19 13.10
CA CYS A 41 -23.30 19.67 11.98
C CYS A 41 -21.79 19.65 12.26
N ASN A 42 -21.34 20.01 13.46
CA ASN A 42 -19.92 20.24 13.73
C ASN A 42 -19.07 18.97 13.98
N THR A 43 -19.62 17.78 13.71
CA THR A 43 -18.90 16.50 13.80
C THR A 43 -19.36 15.56 12.69
N GLU A 44 -18.52 14.62 12.27
CA GLU A 44 -18.87 13.63 11.24
C GLU A 44 -20.14 12.84 11.60
N LYS A 45 -20.28 12.44 12.87
CA LYS A 45 -21.48 11.74 13.37
C LYS A 45 -22.75 12.57 13.17
N LYS A 46 -22.70 13.86 13.52
CA LYS A 46 -23.83 14.78 13.38
C LYS A 46 -24.17 15.03 11.90
N ILE A 47 -23.15 15.19 11.04
CA ILE A 47 -23.34 15.31 9.59
C ILE A 47 -24.06 14.07 9.03
N ILE A 48 -23.61 12.85 9.39
CA ILE A 48 -24.26 11.61 8.94
C ILE A 48 -25.71 11.56 9.37
N VAL A 49 -26.00 11.90 10.64
CA VAL A 49 -27.38 11.91 11.16
C VAL A 49 -28.21 12.90 10.36
N LYS A 50 -27.74 14.13 10.18
CA LYS A 50 -28.48 15.19 9.48
C LYS A 50 -28.73 14.84 8.02
N ILE A 51 -27.76 14.26 7.31
CA ILE A 51 -27.93 13.76 5.94
C ILE A 51 -29.06 12.73 5.88
N LYS A 52 -29.11 11.79 6.85
CA LYS A 52 -30.13 10.73 6.88
C LYS A 52 -31.53 11.23 7.26
N THR A 53 -31.62 12.27 8.09
CA THR A 53 -32.88 12.80 8.64
C THR A 53 -33.39 14.04 7.92
N SER A 54 -32.63 14.63 6.99
CA SER A 54 -33.01 15.86 6.30
C SER A 54 -34.29 15.67 5.48
N ALA A 55 -35.19 16.66 5.53
CA ALA A 55 -36.39 16.72 4.69
C ALA A 55 -36.05 16.79 3.20
N GLU A 56 -34.84 17.25 2.87
CA GLU A 56 -34.32 17.35 1.50
C GLU A 56 -33.71 16.05 1.00
N LYS A 57 -33.84 14.91 1.70
CA LYS A 57 -33.19 13.63 1.35
C LYS A 57 -33.32 13.26 -0.14
N SER A 58 -34.46 13.55 -0.77
CA SER A 58 -34.71 13.34 -2.20
C SER A 58 -33.74 14.09 -3.14
N LEU A 59 -33.22 15.26 -2.74
CA LEU A 59 -32.29 16.07 -3.52
C LEU A 59 -30.84 15.50 -3.52
N TRP A 60 -30.53 14.55 -2.64
CA TRP A 60 -29.16 14.13 -2.33
C TRP A 60 -28.95 12.62 -2.48
N VAL A 61 -30.00 11.82 -2.76
CA VAL A 61 -29.91 10.33 -2.79
C VAL A 61 -28.79 9.82 -3.70
N GLU A 62 -28.67 10.37 -4.92
CA GLU A 62 -27.64 9.95 -5.89
C GLU A 62 -26.26 10.56 -5.61
N LYS A 63 -26.18 11.58 -4.74
CA LYS A 63 -24.96 12.34 -4.44
C LYS A 63 -24.55 12.24 -2.97
N GLU A 64 -25.21 11.40 -2.17
CA GLU A 64 -25.07 11.35 -0.72
C GLU A 64 -23.62 11.11 -0.33
N ASP A 65 -22.97 10.14 -0.97
CA ASP A 65 -21.57 9.80 -0.73
C ASP A 65 -20.61 10.92 -1.14
N ASN A 66 -20.88 11.62 -2.24
CA ASN A 66 -20.06 12.75 -2.68
C ASN A 66 -20.18 13.92 -1.71
N ILE A 67 -21.39 14.21 -1.25
CA ILE A 67 -21.64 15.30 -0.33
C ILE A 67 -21.09 14.98 1.06
N ARG A 68 -21.27 13.76 1.55
CA ARG A 68 -20.69 13.29 2.81
C ARG A 68 -19.17 13.45 2.81
N ARG A 69 -18.48 12.95 1.76
CA ARG A 69 -17.03 13.14 1.59
C ARG A 69 -16.67 14.62 1.49
N GLY A 70 -17.44 15.37 0.70
CA GLY A 70 -17.42 16.83 0.61
C GLY A 70 -17.29 17.53 1.95
N LEU A 71 -18.27 17.27 2.83
CA LEU A 71 -18.38 17.87 4.15
C LEU A 71 -17.32 17.38 5.13
N PHE A 72 -16.92 16.11 5.05
CA PHE A 72 -15.83 15.58 5.88
C PHE A 72 -14.51 16.24 5.56
N ASP A 73 -14.18 16.40 4.28
CA ASP A 73 -12.95 17.08 3.87
C ASP A 73 -12.91 18.54 4.36
N LEU A 74 -14.05 19.25 4.33
CA LEU A 74 -14.14 20.59 4.92
C LEU A 74 -13.89 20.56 6.43
N LEU A 75 -14.52 19.63 7.15
CA LEU A 75 -14.36 19.50 8.59
C LEU A 75 -12.90 19.15 8.97
N GLN A 76 -12.25 18.34 8.13
CA GLN A 76 -10.86 17.92 8.32
C GLN A 76 -9.83 18.93 7.78
N ASN A 77 -10.27 20.02 7.15
CA ASN A 77 -9.42 21.09 6.62
C ASN A 77 -8.89 22.01 7.73
N ILE A 78 -8.13 21.43 8.65
CA ILE A 78 -7.51 22.09 9.80
C ILE A 78 -6.00 21.87 9.77
N VAL A 79 -5.24 22.70 10.49
CA VAL A 79 -3.77 22.58 10.56
C VAL A 79 -3.33 22.07 11.93
N LEU A 80 -4.13 22.35 12.96
CA LEU A 80 -3.90 21.94 14.34
C LEU A 80 -5.13 21.23 14.90
N ILE A 81 -4.92 20.18 15.67
CA ILE A 81 -5.94 19.47 16.44
C ILE A 81 -5.83 19.97 17.88
N ARG A 82 -6.94 20.42 18.47
CA ARG A 82 -6.96 20.84 19.88
C ARG A 82 -7.00 19.60 20.77
N ASP A 83 -6.26 19.64 21.88
CA ASP A 83 -6.32 18.59 22.88
C ASP A 83 -7.71 18.58 23.58
N PRO A 84 -8.33 17.40 23.77
CA PRO A 84 -9.66 17.30 24.38
C PRO A 84 -9.66 17.54 25.89
N GLU A 85 -8.53 17.34 26.58
CA GLU A 85 -8.40 17.48 28.04
C GLU A 85 -7.83 18.86 28.43
N ASP A 86 -6.95 19.42 27.61
CA ASP A 86 -6.29 20.69 27.84
C ASP A 86 -6.50 21.67 26.69
N SER A 87 -7.42 22.61 26.89
CA SER A 87 -7.77 23.61 25.89
C SER A 87 -6.60 24.50 25.42
N THR A 88 -5.47 24.52 26.15
CA THR A 88 -4.28 25.30 25.77
C THR A 88 -3.32 24.55 24.85
N LYS A 89 -3.50 23.24 24.67
CA LYS A 89 -2.61 22.37 23.88
C LYS A 89 -3.16 22.09 22.50
N PHE A 90 -2.22 21.95 21.56
CA PHE A 90 -2.49 21.66 20.16
C PHE A 90 -1.47 20.66 19.61
N TYR A 91 -1.94 19.80 18.72
CA TYR A 91 -1.14 18.85 17.97
C TYR A 91 -1.20 19.20 16.48
N PRO A 92 -0.09 19.10 15.73
CA PRO A 92 -0.14 19.23 14.27
C PRO A 92 -1.08 18.17 13.67
N ARG A 93 -1.90 18.53 12.67
CA ARG A 93 -2.63 17.53 11.87
C ARG A 93 -1.61 16.70 11.10
N PHE A 94 -1.85 15.39 10.98
CA PHE A 94 -1.06 14.56 10.08
C PHE A 94 -1.23 15.02 8.63
N ASN A 95 -0.16 15.06 7.84
CA ASN A 95 -0.14 15.62 6.48
C ASN A 95 -0.78 17.01 6.39
N LEU A 96 -0.44 17.92 7.31
CA LEU A 96 -1.01 19.27 7.31
C LEU A 96 -0.71 20.04 6.02
N GLU A 97 0.38 19.72 5.32
CA GLU A 97 0.79 20.39 4.08
C GLU A 97 -0.20 20.16 2.92
N ASP A 98 -0.98 19.09 2.98
CA ASP A 98 -2.00 18.75 1.97
C ASP A 98 -3.26 19.63 2.09
N THR A 99 -3.42 20.36 3.19
CA THR A 99 -4.64 21.14 3.46
C THR A 99 -4.61 22.50 2.75
N SER A 100 -5.75 22.97 2.24
CA SER A 100 -5.84 24.36 1.73
C SER A 100 -5.62 25.36 2.87
N SER A 101 -6.07 25.03 4.09
CA SER A 101 -5.81 25.82 5.29
C SER A 101 -4.32 26.08 5.55
N PHE A 102 -3.42 25.14 5.21
CA PHE A 102 -1.99 25.37 5.30
C PHE A 102 -1.43 26.16 4.12
N ARG A 103 -1.92 25.89 2.90
CA ARG A 103 -1.50 26.61 1.68
C ARG A 103 -1.74 28.12 1.78
N ASP A 104 -2.83 28.52 2.44
CA ASP A 104 -3.22 29.93 2.62
C ASP A 104 -2.44 30.67 3.72
N LEU A 105 -1.62 29.98 4.52
CA LEU A 105 -0.79 30.62 5.54
C LEU A 105 0.36 31.41 4.92
N ASP A 106 0.85 32.41 5.66
CA ASP A 106 2.09 33.09 5.31
C ASP A 106 3.31 32.15 5.43
N GLU A 107 4.38 32.46 4.69
CA GLU A 107 5.59 31.62 4.63
C GLU A 107 6.27 31.45 5.99
N HIS A 108 6.18 32.43 6.90
CA HIS A 108 6.77 32.30 8.23
C HIS A 108 6.01 31.26 9.06
N SER A 109 4.68 31.35 9.09
CA SER A 109 3.80 30.38 9.75
C SER A 109 3.96 28.98 9.18
N LYS A 110 4.02 28.85 7.85
CA LYS A 110 4.26 27.56 7.17
C LYS A 110 5.55 26.90 7.64
N ASN A 111 6.65 27.64 7.67
CA ASN A 111 7.94 27.12 8.09
C ASN A 111 7.97 26.68 9.56
N ILE A 112 7.33 27.44 10.45
CA ILE A 112 7.22 27.06 11.87
C ILE A 112 6.41 25.77 12.03
N LEU A 113 5.23 25.71 11.39
CA LEU A 113 4.34 24.56 11.49
C LEU A 113 4.94 23.30 10.88
N ARG A 114 5.61 23.41 9.73
CA ARG A 114 6.37 22.29 9.12
C ARG A 114 7.42 21.74 10.08
N ARG A 115 8.19 22.62 10.74
CA ARG A 115 9.19 22.20 11.73
C ARG A 115 8.56 21.51 12.93
N LEU A 116 7.44 22.03 13.45
CA LEU A 116 6.73 21.44 14.59
C LEU A 116 6.12 20.08 14.22
N TYR A 117 5.49 19.98 13.05
CA TYR A 117 4.96 18.74 12.48
C TYR A 117 6.03 17.68 12.36
N TYR A 118 7.15 18.02 11.70
CA TYR A 118 8.23 17.07 11.50
C TYR A 118 8.84 16.61 12.82
N ASN A 119 9.07 17.54 13.76
CA ASN A 119 9.55 17.20 15.09
C ASN A 119 8.57 16.29 15.84
N TYR A 120 7.27 16.57 15.77
CA TYR A 120 6.26 15.83 16.51
C TYR A 120 6.12 14.39 16.03
N TYR A 121 6.02 14.17 14.70
CA TYR A 121 5.74 12.86 14.13
C TYR A 121 6.98 12.00 13.87
N PHE A 122 8.14 12.60 13.57
CA PHE A 122 9.31 11.86 13.08
C PHE A 122 10.57 11.97 13.94
N VAL A 123 10.55 12.76 15.01
CA VAL A 123 11.76 12.98 15.84
C VAL A 123 11.50 12.76 17.33
N ARG A 124 10.44 13.36 17.87
CA ARG A 124 10.23 13.48 19.32
C ARG A 124 10.14 12.13 20.02
N GLN A 125 9.51 11.14 19.38
CA GLN A 125 9.21 9.85 20.00
C GLN A 125 10.19 8.74 19.65
N GLU A 126 11.13 8.98 18.72
CA GLU A 126 12.07 7.98 18.22
C GLU A 126 12.82 7.25 19.35
N ASN A 127 13.40 8.01 20.29
CA ASN A 127 14.14 7.42 21.41
C ASN A 127 13.24 6.63 22.37
N LEU A 128 12.04 7.13 22.65
CA LEU A 128 11.08 6.48 23.53
C LEU A 128 10.61 5.15 22.93
N TRP A 129 10.25 5.17 21.64
CA TRP A 129 9.83 3.96 20.92
C TRP A 129 10.95 2.94 20.84
N ARG A 130 12.18 3.35 20.50
CA ARG A 130 13.35 2.46 20.51
C ARG A 130 13.55 1.80 21.88
N GLN A 131 13.55 2.58 22.96
CA GLN A 131 13.75 2.05 24.31
C GLN A 131 12.65 1.05 24.71
N ASN A 132 11.39 1.36 24.40
CA ASN A 132 10.27 0.47 24.68
C ASN A 132 10.32 -0.82 23.85
N ALA A 133 10.73 -0.72 22.58
CA ALA A 133 10.89 -1.86 21.70
C ALA A 133 11.99 -2.80 22.21
N LEU A 134 13.16 -2.27 22.57
CA LEU A 134 14.28 -3.06 23.12
C LEU A 134 13.98 -3.67 24.50
N LYS A 135 13.01 -3.14 25.24
CA LYS A 135 12.55 -3.75 26.48
C LYS A 135 11.62 -4.95 26.22
N THR A 136 10.77 -4.86 25.21
CA THR A 136 9.65 -5.79 25.00
C THR A 136 9.97 -6.88 23.97
N LEU A 137 10.53 -6.51 22.82
CA LEU A 137 10.76 -7.43 21.70
C LEU A 137 11.73 -8.57 22.05
N PRO A 138 12.85 -8.37 22.77
CA PRO A 138 13.72 -9.49 23.12
C PRO A 138 13.03 -10.55 23.98
N VAL A 139 12.10 -10.15 24.87
CA VAL A 139 11.35 -11.10 25.70
C VAL A 139 10.42 -11.95 24.84
N LEU A 140 9.78 -11.35 23.83
CA LEU A 140 8.93 -12.07 22.87
C LEU A 140 9.77 -13.00 21.98
N LEU A 141 10.90 -12.53 21.46
CA LEU A 141 11.77 -13.33 20.59
C LEU A 141 12.37 -14.53 21.31
N ASN A 142 12.69 -14.40 22.59
CA ASN A 142 13.21 -15.51 23.40
C ASN A 142 12.13 -16.47 23.91
N SER A 143 10.85 -16.24 23.60
CA SER A 143 9.75 -17.10 24.05
C SER A 143 9.54 -18.34 23.18
N SER A 144 10.11 -18.37 21.96
CA SER A 144 10.01 -19.51 21.04
C SER A 144 11.16 -19.52 20.02
N ASP A 145 11.42 -20.67 19.40
CA ASP A 145 12.36 -20.79 18.27
C ASP A 145 11.74 -20.40 16.92
N MET A 146 10.53 -19.82 16.91
CA MET A 146 9.88 -19.41 15.67
C MET A 146 10.59 -18.19 15.07
N LEU A 147 10.75 -18.22 13.75
CA LEU A 147 11.24 -17.08 12.99
C LEU A 147 10.24 -15.93 13.05
N ALA A 148 10.68 -14.78 13.57
CA ALA A 148 9.85 -13.60 13.69
C ALA A 148 10.01 -12.67 12.47
N CYS A 149 8.89 -12.39 11.82
CA CYS A 149 8.79 -11.40 10.75
C CYS A 149 8.03 -10.17 11.26
N GLY A 150 8.64 -9.00 11.17
CA GLY A 150 7.99 -7.72 11.41
C GLY A 150 7.34 -7.22 10.14
N GLU A 151 6.05 -6.90 10.19
CA GLU A 151 5.39 -6.16 9.12
C GLU A 151 5.81 -4.68 9.23
N ASP A 152 6.78 -4.29 8.41
CA ASP A 152 7.41 -2.97 8.38
C ASP A 152 6.97 -2.14 7.16
N LEU A 153 5.70 -2.28 6.73
CA LEU A 153 5.17 -1.56 5.57
C LEU A 153 4.53 -0.23 5.96
N GLY A 154 4.46 0.68 4.99
CA GLY A 154 3.82 1.97 5.15
C GLY A 154 4.66 3.00 5.91
N LEU A 155 3.98 3.86 6.68
CA LEU A 155 4.65 4.94 7.40
C LEU A 155 5.22 4.44 8.72
N ILE A 156 6.52 4.12 8.72
CA ILE A 156 7.22 3.63 9.90
C ILE A 156 8.22 4.65 10.47
N PRO A 157 8.34 4.74 11.81
CA PRO A 157 9.37 5.54 12.48
C PRO A 157 10.79 5.16 12.05
N ALA A 158 11.71 6.12 12.08
CA ALA A 158 13.09 5.90 11.63
C ALA A 158 13.83 4.84 12.48
N CYS A 159 13.41 4.68 13.74
CA CYS A 159 13.98 3.72 14.66
C CYS A 159 13.59 2.25 14.38
N VAL A 160 12.56 2.00 13.57
CA VAL A 160 12.05 0.63 13.33
C VAL A 160 13.11 -0.23 12.66
N HIS A 161 13.62 0.18 11.49
CA HIS A 161 14.61 -0.62 10.75
C HIS A 161 15.89 -0.92 11.56
N PRO A 162 16.53 0.06 12.24
CA PRO A 162 17.69 -0.22 13.09
C PRO A 162 17.39 -1.22 14.22
N VAL A 163 16.24 -1.10 14.88
CA VAL A 163 15.85 -2.03 15.95
C VAL A 163 15.60 -3.43 15.40
N MET A 164 14.94 -3.53 14.24
CA MET A 164 14.73 -4.82 13.58
C MET A 164 16.06 -5.48 13.21
N GLN A 165 17.00 -4.73 12.66
CA GLN A 165 18.34 -5.23 12.35
C GLN A 165 19.11 -5.66 13.61
N GLU A 166 19.07 -4.85 14.68
CA GLU A 166 19.72 -5.15 15.97
C GLU A 166 19.18 -6.44 16.60
N LEU A 167 17.88 -6.71 16.44
CA LEU A 167 17.21 -7.90 16.99
C LEU A 167 17.14 -9.09 16.03
N GLY A 168 17.65 -8.95 14.80
CA GLY A 168 17.57 -10.01 13.79
C GLY A 168 16.15 -10.31 13.30
N LEU A 169 15.25 -9.33 13.35
CA LEU A 169 13.90 -9.42 12.82
C LEU A 169 13.92 -9.35 11.29
N ILE A 170 13.06 -10.13 10.65
CA ILE A 170 12.92 -10.14 9.19
C ILE A 170 11.86 -9.12 8.77
N GLY A 171 12.18 -8.26 7.81
CA GLY A 171 11.24 -7.30 7.22
C GLY A 171 10.44 -7.86 6.04
N LEU A 172 9.34 -7.21 5.67
CA LEU A 172 8.53 -7.54 4.50
C LEU A 172 8.86 -6.61 3.33
N ARG A 173 8.99 -7.17 2.14
CA ARG A 173 9.22 -6.42 0.90
C ARG A 173 8.15 -6.78 -0.12
N ILE A 174 7.10 -5.96 -0.14
CA ILE A 174 6.05 -6.05 -1.16
C ILE A 174 6.43 -5.10 -2.30
N GLN A 175 6.56 -5.61 -3.52
CA GLN A 175 7.06 -4.81 -4.65
C GLN A 175 6.27 -3.52 -4.90
N ARG A 176 5.01 -3.49 -4.47
CA ARG A 176 4.09 -2.37 -4.68
C ARG A 176 3.98 -1.43 -3.48
N MET A 177 4.70 -1.75 -2.40
CA MET A 177 4.76 -0.96 -1.17
C MET A 177 6.23 -0.85 -0.74
N PRO A 178 7.08 -0.15 -1.53
CA PRO A 178 8.48 0.00 -1.18
C PRO A 178 8.63 0.74 0.16
N SER A 179 9.59 0.30 0.98
CA SER A 179 9.95 0.93 2.24
C SER A 179 10.77 2.21 2.04
N GLU A 180 11.44 2.32 0.89
CA GLU A 180 12.35 3.40 0.55
C GLU A 180 11.59 4.66 0.10
N PRO A 181 11.97 5.85 0.60
CA PRO A 181 11.35 7.08 0.18
C PRO A 181 11.63 7.35 -1.31
N ASN A 182 10.63 7.87 -2.01
CA ASN A 182 10.68 8.25 -3.44
C ASN A 182 10.76 7.08 -4.45
N LEU A 183 10.59 5.83 -4.01
CA LEU A 183 10.35 4.73 -4.92
C LEU A 183 8.85 4.49 -5.10
N GLU A 184 8.40 4.35 -6.35
CA GLU A 184 7.03 3.91 -6.65
C GLU A 184 6.92 2.38 -6.58
N PHE A 185 7.99 1.67 -6.97
CA PHE A 185 8.06 0.21 -6.96
C PHE A 185 9.35 -0.26 -6.29
N GLY A 186 9.25 -1.32 -5.50
CA GLY A 186 10.40 -2.06 -5.00
C GLY A 186 11.14 -2.76 -6.13
N ILE A 187 12.46 -2.87 -5.98
CA ILE A 187 13.35 -3.53 -6.95
C ILE A 187 13.85 -4.83 -6.31
N PRO A 188 13.29 -6.01 -6.66
CA PRO A 188 13.58 -7.25 -5.95
C PRO A 188 15.06 -7.64 -5.89
N SER A 189 15.84 -7.31 -6.93
CA SER A 189 17.29 -7.54 -6.96
C SER A 189 18.09 -6.73 -5.94
N GLN A 190 17.51 -5.67 -5.37
CA GLN A 190 18.14 -4.80 -4.36
C GLN A 190 17.69 -5.11 -2.93
N TYR A 191 16.78 -6.07 -2.74
CA TYR A 191 16.32 -6.44 -1.39
C TYR A 191 17.46 -7.06 -0.58
N SER A 192 17.53 -6.69 0.72
CA SER A 192 18.50 -7.25 1.65
C SER A 192 18.14 -8.69 2.05
N TYR A 193 19.11 -9.51 2.46
CA TYR A 193 18.85 -10.90 2.84
C TYR A 193 17.81 -11.06 3.97
N MET A 194 17.80 -10.19 4.99
CA MET A 194 16.89 -10.27 6.14
C MET A 194 15.45 -9.81 5.82
N THR A 195 14.91 -10.23 4.68
CA THR A 195 13.54 -9.92 4.25
C THR A 195 12.77 -11.13 3.74
N VAL A 196 11.45 -11.03 3.81
CA VAL A 196 10.50 -11.83 3.03
C VAL A 196 10.00 -10.98 1.87
N CYS A 197 10.21 -11.40 0.63
CA CYS A 197 9.67 -10.69 -0.52
C CYS A 197 8.42 -11.37 -1.10
N ALA A 198 7.52 -10.54 -1.63
CA ALA A 198 6.34 -10.98 -2.36
C ALA A 198 5.91 -9.93 -3.41
N PRO A 199 5.32 -10.34 -4.54
CA PRO A 199 4.73 -9.39 -5.49
C PRO A 199 3.48 -8.69 -4.93
N SER A 200 2.63 -9.45 -4.23
CA SER A 200 1.41 -8.97 -3.59
C SER A 200 1.23 -9.54 -2.18
N CYS A 201 0.28 -8.99 -1.43
CA CYS A 201 -0.19 -9.54 -0.16
C CYS A 201 -1.72 -9.44 -0.10
N HIS A 202 -2.30 -9.93 1.00
CA HIS A 202 -3.76 -9.98 1.17
C HIS A 202 -4.43 -8.60 1.28
N ASP A 203 -3.71 -7.56 1.72
CA ASP A 203 -4.23 -6.20 1.89
C ASP A 203 -4.09 -5.31 0.65
N CYS A 204 -3.77 -5.89 -0.50
CA CYS A 204 -3.73 -5.17 -1.77
C CYS A 204 -4.32 -6.02 -2.91
N SER A 205 -4.56 -5.39 -4.06
CA SER A 205 -5.06 -6.10 -5.25
C SER A 205 -4.10 -7.23 -5.65
N THR A 206 -4.57 -8.27 -6.34
CA THR A 206 -3.67 -9.31 -6.87
C THR A 206 -2.71 -8.73 -7.91
N LEU A 207 -1.64 -9.45 -8.26
CA LEU A 207 -0.70 -9.01 -9.31
C LEU A 207 -1.43 -8.72 -10.63
N ARG A 208 -2.38 -9.58 -11.03
CA ARG A 208 -3.19 -9.37 -12.24
C ARG A 208 -4.08 -8.15 -12.14
N ALA A 209 -4.82 -8.01 -11.05
CA ALA A 209 -5.74 -6.89 -10.88
C ALA A 209 -4.99 -5.55 -10.92
N TRP A 210 -3.85 -5.51 -10.24
CA TRP A 210 -2.97 -4.35 -10.22
C TRP A 210 -2.38 -3.99 -11.58
N TRP A 211 -2.03 -4.99 -12.39
CA TRP A 211 -1.52 -4.74 -13.73
C TRP A 211 -2.60 -4.18 -14.67
N GLU A 212 -3.83 -4.68 -14.53
CA GLU A 212 -4.95 -4.35 -15.41
C GLU A 212 -5.71 -3.07 -15.00
N GLU A 213 -5.65 -2.65 -13.73
CA GLU A 213 -6.46 -1.53 -13.20
C GLU A 213 -6.01 -0.12 -13.62
N ASP A 214 -4.70 0.11 -13.87
CA ASP A 214 -4.15 1.43 -14.16
C ASP A 214 -3.07 1.36 -15.25
N GLU A 215 -3.41 1.85 -16.44
CA GLU A 215 -2.52 1.92 -17.60
C GLU A 215 -1.30 2.82 -17.40
N GLY A 216 -1.47 3.96 -16.71
CA GLY A 216 -0.39 4.89 -16.45
C GLY A 216 0.64 4.30 -15.49
N ARG A 217 0.18 3.65 -14.42
CA ARG A 217 1.04 2.94 -13.47
C ARG A 217 1.73 1.74 -14.12
N ARG A 218 1.00 0.96 -14.93
CA ARG A 218 1.57 -0.14 -15.71
C ARG A 218 2.72 0.34 -16.62
N SER A 219 2.52 1.44 -17.34
CA SER A 219 3.55 2.04 -18.20
C SER A 219 4.78 2.49 -17.42
N ARG A 220 4.60 3.12 -16.26
CA ARG A 220 5.72 3.50 -15.37
C ARG A 220 6.46 2.29 -14.81
N PHE A 221 5.74 1.22 -14.42
CA PHE A 221 6.36 -0.02 -13.96
C PHE A 221 7.17 -0.68 -15.05
N TYR A 222 6.61 -0.80 -16.26
CA TYR A 222 7.30 -1.41 -17.40
C TYR A 222 8.60 -0.66 -17.71
N LYS A 223 8.55 0.67 -17.77
CA LYS A 223 9.74 1.49 -17.96
C LYS A 223 10.77 1.33 -16.84
N THR A 224 10.33 1.36 -15.58
CA THR A 224 11.25 1.40 -14.42
C THR A 224 11.84 0.03 -14.10
N VAL A 225 11.04 -1.03 -14.18
CA VAL A 225 11.39 -2.38 -13.71
C VAL A 225 11.76 -3.31 -14.85
N VAL A 226 11.11 -3.20 -16.02
CA VAL A 226 11.48 -3.97 -17.22
C VAL A 226 12.58 -3.25 -18.02
N GLY A 227 12.67 -1.92 -17.91
CA GLY A 227 13.66 -1.12 -18.64
C GLY A 227 13.31 -0.91 -20.11
N SER A 228 12.04 -1.12 -20.49
CA SER A 228 11.56 -0.98 -21.87
C SER A 228 10.65 0.25 -22.00
N ASP A 229 10.84 1.00 -23.08
CA ASP A 229 9.97 2.13 -23.48
C ASP A 229 8.80 1.66 -24.38
N GLU A 230 8.68 0.35 -24.64
CA GLU A 230 7.54 -0.21 -25.39
C GLU A 230 6.25 -0.17 -24.59
N GLU A 231 5.12 -0.23 -25.29
CA GLU A 231 3.80 -0.25 -24.66
C GLU A 231 3.57 -1.61 -23.97
N PRO A 232 3.35 -1.65 -22.64
CA PRO A 232 3.13 -2.90 -21.94
C PRO A 232 1.77 -3.52 -22.31
N PRO A 233 1.65 -4.86 -22.36
CA PRO A 233 0.38 -5.54 -22.60
C PRO A 233 -0.73 -5.07 -21.66
N SER A 234 -1.92 -4.79 -22.19
CA SER A 234 -3.05 -4.31 -21.38
C SER A 234 -3.59 -5.37 -20.42
N ARG A 235 -3.56 -6.64 -20.82
CA ARG A 235 -3.89 -7.81 -19.99
C ARG A 235 -2.62 -8.34 -19.33
N CYS A 236 -2.75 -8.81 -18.10
CA CYS A 236 -1.64 -9.46 -17.41
C CYS A 236 -1.49 -10.91 -17.90
N THR A 237 -0.68 -11.11 -18.94
CA THR A 237 -0.47 -12.43 -19.54
C THR A 237 0.45 -13.31 -18.68
N PRO A 238 0.45 -14.64 -18.86
CA PRO A 238 1.38 -15.54 -18.17
C PRO A 238 2.86 -15.13 -18.28
N GLU A 239 3.28 -14.53 -19.39
CA GLU A 239 4.66 -14.04 -19.59
C GLU A 239 4.98 -12.87 -18.68
N VAL A 240 4.05 -11.92 -18.50
CA VAL A 240 4.17 -10.81 -17.55
C VAL A 240 4.26 -11.34 -16.13
N VAL A 241 3.39 -12.29 -15.77
CA VAL A 241 3.38 -12.92 -14.45
C VAL A 241 4.70 -13.64 -14.21
N HIS A 242 5.16 -14.44 -15.17
CA HIS A 242 6.42 -15.16 -15.10
C HIS A 242 7.59 -14.21 -14.89
N PHE A 243 7.66 -13.10 -15.64
CA PHE A 243 8.70 -12.09 -15.47
C PHE A 243 8.73 -11.54 -14.03
N ILE A 244 7.59 -11.08 -13.51
CA ILE A 244 7.52 -10.48 -12.16
C ILE A 244 7.81 -11.54 -11.09
N VAL A 245 7.23 -12.73 -11.19
CA VAL A 245 7.42 -13.82 -10.23
C VAL A 245 8.88 -14.28 -10.22
N GLN A 246 9.52 -14.43 -11.38
CA GLN A 246 10.94 -14.76 -11.50
C GLN A 246 11.82 -13.77 -10.73
N GLN A 247 11.58 -12.46 -10.84
CA GLN A 247 12.35 -11.46 -10.09
C GLN A 247 12.32 -11.68 -8.57
N HIS A 248 11.21 -12.17 -8.03
CA HIS A 248 11.07 -12.45 -6.60
C HIS A 248 11.73 -13.78 -6.22
N PHE A 249 11.68 -14.77 -7.11
CA PHE A 249 12.48 -15.98 -6.94
C PHE A 249 13.98 -15.65 -6.96
N ASP A 250 14.43 -14.75 -7.82
CA ASP A 250 15.86 -14.37 -7.92
C ASP A 250 16.30 -13.35 -6.86
N ALA A 251 15.37 -12.78 -6.09
CA ALA A 251 15.69 -11.77 -5.09
C ALA A 251 16.64 -12.31 -4.01
N PRO A 252 17.53 -11.50 -3.42
CA PRO A 252 18.41 -11.95 -2.32
C PRO A 252 17.69 -12.23 -0.99
N SER A 253 16.40 -11.88 -0.88
CA SER A 253 15.56 -12.12 0.31
C SER A 253 15.67 -13.55 0.83
N MET A 254 15.72 -13.73 2.14
CA MET A 254 15.71 -15.04 2.80
C MET A 254 14.51 -15.87 2.34
N TRP A 255 13.33 -15.27 2.30
CA TRP A 255 12.11 -15.94 1.85
C TRP A 255 11.48 -15.21 0.66
N ALA A 256 11.00 -15.99 -0.31
CA ALA A 256 10.08 -15.54 -1.35
C ALA A 256 8.74 -16.24 -1.12
N ILE A 257 7.70 -15.47 -0.78
CA ILE A 257 6.36 -15.98 -0.49
C ILE A 257 5.40 -15.39 -1.51
N PHE A 258 4.56 -16.24 -2.09
CA PHE A 258 3.65 -15.84 -3.15
C PHE A 258 2.21 -16.12 -2.75
N PRO A 259 1.30 -15.15 -2.86
CA PRO A 259 -0.13 -15.42 -2.83
C PRO A 259 -0.49 -16.41 -3.94
N LEU A 260 -1.34 -17.38 -3.62
CA LEU A 260 -1.69 -18.44 -4.56
C LEU A 260 -2.31 -17.87 -5.85
N GLN A 261 -3.07 -16.78 -5.76
CA GLN A 261 -3.65 -16.09 -6.92
C GLN A 261 -2.59 -15.67 -7.95
N ASP A 262 -1.42 -15.20 -7.49
CA ASP A 262 -0.35 -14.75 -8.38
C ASP A 262 0.35 -15.94 -9.05
N LEU A 263 0.49 -17.07 -8.34
CA LEU A 263 1.04 -18.29 -8.94
C LEU A 263 0.07 -18.92 -9.96
N LEU A 264 -1.24 -18.89 -9.69
CA LEU A 264 -2.24 -19.38 -10.65
C LEU A 264 -2.21 -18.58 -11.95
N ALA A 265 -1.82 -17.30 -11.90
CA ALA A 265 -1.71 -16.45 -13.06
C ALA A 265 -0.57 -16.84 -14.03
N LEU A 266 0.31 -17.77 -13.65
CA LEU A 266 1.31 -18.37 -14.55
C LEU A 266 0.68 -19.23 -15.67
N LYS A 267 -0.63 -19.50 -15.61
CA LYS A 267 -1.34 -20.28 -16.64
C LYS A 267 -2.72 -19.72 -16.90
N ASP A 268 -3.01 -19.36 -18.15
CA ASP A 268 -4.28 -18.74 -18.55
C ASP A 268 -5.51 -19.55 -18.12
N LYS A 269 -5.39 -20.88 -18.11
CA LYS A 269 -6.43 -21.83 -17.67
C LYS A 269 -7.00 -21.50 -16.28
N TYR A 270 -6.21 -20.90 -15.39
CA TYR A 270 -6.64 -20.55 -14.02
C TYR A 270 -6.99 -19.06 -13.86
N THR A 271 -7.05 -18.31 -14.96
CA THR A 271 -7.31 -16.87 -15.01
C THR A 271 -8.64 -16.53 -15.68
N THR A 272 -9.62 -17.43 -15.56
CA THR A 272 -10.91 -17.35 -16.28
C THR A 272 -11.86 -16.30 -15.73
N ARG A 273 -11.58 -15.74 -14.54
CA ARG A 273 -12.37 -14.70 -13.89
C ARG A 273 -11.76 -13.31 -14.13
N PRO A 274 -12.57 -12.24 -14.04
CA PRO A 274 -12.05 -10.88 -14.01
C PRO A 274 -11.03 -10.71 -12.88
N ALA A 275 -9.88 -10.10 -13.18
CA ALA A 275 -8.80 -9.98 -12.21
C ALA A 275 -9.21 -9.29 -10.88
N PRO A 276 -10.04 -8.22 -10.87
CA PRO A 276 -10.47 -7.60 -9.61
C PRO A 276 -11.23 -8.53 -8.66
N GLU A 277 -11.93 -9.54 -9.18
CA GLU A 277 -12.69 -10.51 -8.37
C GLU A 277 -11.79 -11.49 -7.59
N GLU A 278 -10.49 -11.50 -7.89
CA GLU A 278 -9.49 -12.36 -7.25
C GLU A 278 -8.91 -11.74 -5.97
N THR A 279 -9.20 -10.46 -5.75
CA THR A 279 -8.75 -9.69 -4.60
C THR A 279 -9.51 -10.12 -3.34
N ILE A 280 -8.77 -10.52 -2.31
CA ILE A 280 -9.35 -11.04 -1.06
C ILE A 280 -9.81 -9.92 -0.12
N ASN A 281 -9.08 -8.80 -0.07
CA ASN A 281 -9.38 -7.65 0.79
C ASN A 281 -9.35 -6.32 0.05
N ASP A 282 -10.14 -5.37 0.56
CA ASP A 282 -9.96 -3.94 0.31
C ASP A 282 -9.81 -3.24 1.67
N PRO A 283 -8.58 -2.82 2.06
CA PRO A 283 -8.35 -2.17 3.36
C PRO A 283 -9.04 -0.80 3.47
N THR A 284 -9.45 -0.19 2.35
CA THR A 284 -10.18 1.09 2.36
C THR A 284 -11.65 0.93 2.76
N ASN A 285 -12.16 -0.30 2.72
CA ASN A 285 -13.53 -0.63 3.09
C ASN A 285 -13.57 -1.36 4.44
N PRO A 286 -13.90 -0.68 5.56
CA PRO A 286 -13.93 -1.30 6.89
C PRO A 286 -15.06 -2.36 7.04
N LYS A 287 -15.98 -2.44 6.08
CA LYS A 287 -17.04 -3.45 6.03
C LYS A 287 -16.79 -4.50 4.94
N HIS A 288 -15.58 -4.56 4.39
CA HIS A 288 -15.23 -5.54 3.37
C HIS A 288 -15.42 -6.96 3.89
N TYR A 289 -15.95 -7.82 3.03
CA TYR A 289 -16.27 -9.19 3.39
C TYR A 289 -15.29 -10.17 2.75
N TRP A 290 -14.52 -10.86 3.59
CA TRP A 290 -13.43 -11.80 3.25
C TRP A 290 -13.92 -13.10 2.62
N ARG A 291 -14.45 -13.02 1.40
CA ARG A 291 -15.19 -14.13 0.76
C ARG A 291 -14.54 -14.73 -0.47
N PHE A 292 -13.37 -14.25 -0.91
CA PHE A 292 -12.70 -14.87 -2.04
C PHE A 292 -12.37 -16.34 -1.72
N ARG A 293 -12.61 -17.20 -2.71
CA ARG A 293 -12.35 -18.64 -2.67
C ARG A 293 -11.69 -19.01 -3.98
N VAL A 294 -10.57 -19.71 -3.88
CA VAL A 294 -9.86 -20.24 -5.04
C VAL A 294 -10.79 -21.18 -5.80
N HIS A 295 -10.99 -20.91 -7.08
CA HIS A 295 -11.94 -21.63 -7.93
C HIS A 295 -11.37 -22.91 -8.54
N VAL A 296 -10.07 -23.16 -8.31
CA VAL A 296 -9.33 -24.32 -8.78
C VAL A 296 -9.17 -25.31 -7.63
N THR A 297 -9.48 -26.58 -7.87
CA THR A 297 -9.31 -27.62 -6.84
C THR A 297 -7.86 -28.04 -6.69
N LEU A 298 -7.49 -28.55 -5.52
CA LEU A 298 -6.13 -29.06 -5.28
C LEU A 298 -5.79 -30.23 -6.21
N GLU A 299 -6.75 -31.12 -6.50
CA GLU A 299 -6.56 -32.25 -7.41
C GLU A 299 -6.25 -31.76 -8.83
N SER A 300 -6.91 -30.68 -9.27
CA SER A 300 -6.64 -30.08 -10.56
C SER A 300 -5.22 -29.50 -10.65
N LEU A 301 -4.71 -28.92 -9.56
CA LEU A 301 -3.34 -28.40 -9.48
C LEU A 301 -2.30 -29.53 -9.42
N LEU A 302 -2.58 -30.59 -8.66
CA LEU A 302 -1.71 -31.77 -8.54
C LEU A 302 -1.62 -32.60 -9.83
N ASN A 303 -2.64 -32.52 -10.68
CA ASN A 303 -2.66 -33.18 -12.00
C ASN A 303 -2.09 -32.31 -13.13
N ASP A 304 -1.96 -31.00 -12.95
CA ASP A 304 -1.44 -30.10 -13.98
C ASP A 304 0.10 -30.07 -13.95
N LYS A 305 0.72 -30.83 -14.84
CA LYS A 305 2.19 -30.98 -14.90
C LYS A 305 2.89 -29.76 -15.45
N ASP A 306 2.23 -28.96 -16.28
CA ASP A 306 2.85 -27.79 -16.88
C ASP A 306 3.12 -26.73 -15.80
N ILE A 307 2.11 -26.38 -14.98
CA ILE A 307 2.29 -25.37 -13.92
C ILE A 307 3.28 -25.86 -12.84
N GLN A 308 3.29 -27.16 -12.55
CA GLN A 308 4.27 -27.77 -11.65
C GLN A 308 5.69 -27.64 -12.21
N ALA A 309 5.88 -27.90 -13.51
CA ALA A 309 7.17 -27.75 -14.17
C ALA A 309 7.63 -26.29 -14.13
N THR A 310 6.75 -25.34 -14.49
CA THR A 310 7.07 -23.90 -14.42
C THR A 310 7.49 -23.47 -13.02
N ILE A 311 6.72 -23.82 -11.98
CA ILE A 311 7.09 -23.46 -10.60
C ILE A 311 8.37 -24.17 -10.16
N LYS A 312 8.56 -25.43 -10.54
CA LYS A 312 9.78 -26.17 -10.24
C LYS A 312 11.00 -25.50 -10.88
N ASP A 313 10.88 -25.05 -12.13
CA ASP A 313 11.95 -24.38 -12.86
C ASP A 313 12.27 -23.01 -12.26
N LEU A 314 11.26 -22.24 -11.85
CA LEU A 314 11.45 -21.00 -11.08
C LEU A 314 12.24 -21.25 -9.78
N VAL A 315 11.92 -22.33 -9.05
CA VAL A 315 12.59 -22.69 -7.78
C VAL A 315 14.02 -23.18 -8.01
N THR A 316 14.26 -24.01 -9.03
CA THR A 316 15.59 -24.58 -9.28
C THR A 316 16.54 -23.57 -9.91
N SER A 317 16.09 -22.79 -10.90
CA SER A 317 16.91 -21.78 -11.58
C SER A 317 17.36 -20.66 -10.65
N SER A 318 16.53 -20.29 -9.68
CA SER A 318 16.85 -19.27 -8.66
C SER A 318 17.69 -19.77 -7.49
N GLY A 319 18.08 -21.06 -7.47
CA GLY A 319 18.84 -21.65 -6.37
C GLY A 319 18.05 -21.80 -5.06
N ARG A 320 16.72 -21.63 -5.09
CA ARG A 320 15.82 -21.79 -3.93
C ARG A 320 15.35 -23.22 -3.69
N SER A 321 15.83 -24.18 -4.49
CA SER A 321 15.58 -25.60 -4.27
C SER A 321 16.26 -26.11 -3.01
N PHE A 322 15.62 -27.06 -2.31
CA PHE A 322 16.18 -27.66 -1.10
C PHE A 322 17.54 -28.34 -1.41
N PRO A 323 18.64 -27.95 -0.74
CA PRO A 323 19.93 -28.60 -0.94
C PRO A 323 19.88 -30.04 -0.40
N GLY A 324 19.93 -31.02 -1.30
CA GLY A 324 20.06 -32.45 -0.92
C GLY A 324 19.14 -33.43 -1.65
N LYS A 325 18.12 -32.98 -2.38
CA LYS A 325 17.44 -33.82 -3.38
C LYS A 325 18.01 -33.49 -4.76
N LYS A 326 18.90 -34.34 -5.27
CA LYS A 326 19.18 -34.36 -6.71
C LYS A 326 17.84 -34.51 -7.42
N ALA A 327 17.47 -33.54 -8.25
CA ALA A 327 16.32 -33.70 -9.12
C ALA A 327 16.61 -34.88 -10.04
N GLU A 328 15.85 -35.98 -9.90
CA GLU A 328 15.87 -37.05 -10.90
C GLU A 328 15.56 -36.41 -12.26
N GLY A 329 16.56 -36.40 -13.16
CA GLY A 329 16.45 -35.88 -14.53
C GLY A 329 17.36 -34.70 -14.92
N ALA A 330 18.20 -34.17 -14.02
CA ALA A 330 19.07 -33.03 -14.35
C ALA A 330 20.46 -33.38 -14.94
N ASP A 331 20.80 -34.66 -15.15
CA ASP A 331 22.18 -35.09 -15.43
C ASP A 331 22.56 -35.27 -16.92
N GLU A 332 21.74 -34.87 -17.91
CA GLU A 332 22.13 -35.04 -19.33
C GLU A 332 22.53 -33.76 -20.09
N SER A 333 22.31 -32.57 -19.51
CA SER A 333 22.66 -31.29 -20.16
C SER A 333 23.98 -30.68 -19.65
N GLY A 334 24.39 -30.98 -18.42
CA GLY A 334 25.60 -30.43 -17.79
C GLY A 334 26.93 -31.00 -18.32
N GLU A 335 26.95 -32.24 -18.80
CA GLU A 335 28.17 -32.87 -19.33
C GLU A 335 28.53 -32.44 -20.76
N LYS A 336 27.62 -31.80 -21.50
CA LYS A 336 27.90 -31.35 -22.89
C LYS A 336 28.62 -30.01 -22.97
N LEU A 337 28.60 -29.19 -21.91
CA LEU A 337 29.26 -27.87 -21.90
C LEU A 337 30.72 -27.91 -21.44
N SER A 338 31.20 -29.02 -20.84
CA SER A 338 32.58 -29.15 -20.37
C SER A 338 33.57 -29.73 -21.42
N LYS A 339 33.09 -30.08 -22.63
CA LYS A 339 33.91 -30.70 -23.69
C LYS A 339 34.23 -29.81 -24.91
N VAL A 340 33.97 -28.50 -24.85
CA VAL A 340 34.47 -27.58 -25.88
C VAL A 340 35.92 -27.20 -25.53
N GLN A 341 36.87 -28.00 -26.01
CA GLN A 341 38.29 -27.66 -26.04
C GLN A 341 38.49 -26.42 -26.94
N LEU A 342 38.92 -25.30 -26.34
CA LEU A 342 39.46 -24.15 -27.07
C LEU A 342 40.82 -24.54 -27.66
N ASN A 343 40.83 -24.97 -28.93
CA ASN A 343 42.02 -25.01 -29.76
C ASN A 343 42.25 -23.62 -30.36
N GLY A 344 43.33 -22.95 -29.94
CA GLY A 344 43.81 -21.71 -30.55
C GLY A 344 45.16 -21.30 -29.98
N LYS A 345 46.23 -21.62 -30.70
CA LYS A 345 47.63 -21.30 -30.40
C LYS A 345 47.98 -19.84 -30.75
N ALA A 346 48.99 -19.36 -30.02
CA ALA A 346 49.90 -18.23 -30.26
C ALA A 346 49.36 -16.82 -29.98
#